data_AF-A0A0N4VK13-F1
#
_entry.id   AF-A0A0N4VK13-F1
#
_cell.length_a   1.000
_cell.length_b   1.000
_cell.length_c   1.000
_cell.angle_alpha   90.00
_cell.angle_beta   90.00
_cell.angle_gamma   90.00
#
_symmetry.space_group_name_H-M   'P 1'
#
loop_
_entity.id
_entity.type
_entity.pdbx_description
1 polymer ?
#
loop_
_entity_poly.entity_id
_entity_poly.type
_entity_poly.pdbx_seq_one_letter_code
_entity_poly.pdbx_strand_id
1 'polypeptide(L)'
;MIYFCTLLALLCLNYEVILADSETLKALWNLEEMAICRLHYNALVYNNYGCWCGVGGSGEPVDGIDRCCMHHDECYDMAVNKKLCRNVPFEYIRDYSWQCVNGEPVCKENMNECQAALCKCDKTVVDCWGQFPKPAIKSSCEKRRKNKTFKGIKSVSTL
;
A
#
# COMPACT_ATOMS: atom_id res chain seq x y z
N MET A 1 -48.80 16.38 -16.72
CA MET A 1 -48.41 16.07 -15.33
C MET A 1 -47.90 14.64 -15.14
N ILE A 2 -48.51 13.63 -15.78
CA ILE A 2 -48.10 12.22 -15.64
C ILE A 2 -46.68 11.94 -16.19
N TYR A 3 -46.34 12.49 -17.37
CA TYR A 3 -45.02 12.32 -18.00
C TYR A 3 -43.85 12.94 -17.21
N PHE A 4 -44.12 13.97 -16.40
CA PHE A 4 -43.10 14.62 -15.58
C PHE A 4 -42.78 13.78 -14.34
N CYS A 5 -43.79 13.12 -13.76
CA CYS A 5 -43.63 12.15 -12.68
C CYS A 5 -42.88 10.89 -13.13
N THR A 6 -43.14 10.38 -14.35
CA THR A 6 -42.44 9.18 -14.84
C THR A 6 -40.98 9.46 -15.20
N LEU A 7 -40.67 10.66 -15.73
CA LEU A 7 -39.29 11.08 -15.99
C LEU A 7 -38.50 11.24 -14.68
N LEU A 8 -39.12 11.82 -13.64
CA LEU A 8 -38.53 11.89 -12.29
C LEU A 8 -38.31 10.50 -11.68
N ALA A 9 -39.27 9.58 -11.80
CA ALA A 9 -39.14 8.21 -11.31
C ALA A 9 -38.03 7.44 -12.03
N LEU A 10 -37.88 7.60 -13.35
CA LEU A 10 -36.79 6.98 -14.12
C LEU A 10 -35.41 7.57 -13.75
N LEU A 11 -35.32 8.86 -13.44
CA LEU A 11 -34.09 9.47 -12.93
C LEU A 11 -33.76 8.98 -11.50
N CYS A 12 -34.76 8.74 -10.66
CA CYS A 12 -34.58 8.14 -9.32
C CYS A 12 -34.14 6.67 -9.38
N LEU A 13 -34.69 5.87 -10.29
CA LEU A 13 -34.28 4.46 -10.48
C LEU A 13 -32.86 4.32 -11.06
N ASN A 14 -32.35 5.36 -11.72
CA ASN A 14 -30.93 5.43 -12.12
C ASN A 14 -30.02 6.04 -11.03
N TYR A 15 -30.58 6.70 -10.01
CA TYR A 15 -29.80 7.25 -8.90
C TYR A 15 -29.36 6.16 -7.91
N GLU A 16 -30.17 5.12 -7.69
CA GLU A 16 -29.76 4.00 -6.82
C GLU A 16 -28.61 3.16 -7.40
N VAL A 17 -28.28 3.34 -8.68
CA VAL A 17 -27.12 2.66 -9.31
C VAL A 17 -25.82 3.49 -9.19
N ILE A 18 -25.90 4.78 -8.82
CA ILE A 18 -24.73 5.69 -8.82
C ILE A 18 -23.98 5.70 -7.48
N LEU A 19 -24.52 5.07 -6.43
CA LEU A 19 -23.75 4.79 -5.20
C LEU A 19 -23.28 3.33 -5.18
N ALA A 20 -22.67 2.87 -6.26
CA ALA A 20 -21.52 1.99 -6.10
C ALA A 20 -20.43 2.85 -5.45
N ASP A 21 -20.54 3.05 -4.13
CA ASP A 21 -19.41 3.47 -3.33
C ASP A 21 -18.29 2.49 -3.71
N SER A 22 -17.19 3.06 -4.21
CA SER A 22 -16.03 2.28 -4.64
C SER A 22 -15.77 1.21 -3.59
N GLU A 23 -15.45 -0.02 -3.98
CA GLU A 23 -14.82 -0.98 -3.06
C GLU A 23 -13.47 -0.36 -2.66
N THR A 24 -13.56 0.57 -1.73
CA THR A 24 -12.71 1.76 -1.55
C THR A 24 -11.47 1.33 -0.82
N LEU A 25 -10.52 0.66 -1.50
CA LEU A 25 -9.16 0.36 -1.04
C LEU A 25 -9.03 0.20 0.50
N LYS A 26 -9.92 -0.60 1.12
CA LYS A 26 -10.15 -0.53 2.57
C LYS A 26 -8.93 -0.94 3.38
N ALA A 27 -8.09 -1.81 2.83
CA ALA A 27 -6.83 -2.18 3.46
C ALA A 27 -5.83 -1.01 3.47
N LEU A 28 -5.81 -0.16 2.43
CA LEU A 28 -4.98 1.06 2.45
C LEU A 28 -5.46 2.03 3.54
N TRP A 29 -6.77 2.14 3.74
CA TRP A 29 -7.32 2.94 4.85
C TRP A 29 -6.95 2.37 6.22
N ASN A 30 -6.98 1.04 6.39
CA ASN A 30 -6.55 0.43 7.65
C ASN A 30 -5.07 0.71 7.98
N LEU A 31 -4.16 0.56 7.01
CA LEU A 31 -2.74 0.87 7.21
C LEU A 31 -2.53 2.35 7.58
N GLU A 32 -3.23 3.24 6.89
CA GLU A 32 -3.20 4.69 7.15
C GLU A 32 -3.65 5.01 8.57
N GLU A 33 -4.79 4.46 9.01
CA GLU A 33 -5.32 4.68 10.35
C GLU A 33 -4.44 4.05 11.45
N MET A 34 -3.82 2.89 11.19
CA MET A 34 -2.85 2.29 12.11
C MET A 34 -1.62 3.19 12.29
N ALA A 35 -1.11 3.78 11.20
CA ALA A 35 -0.01 4.74 11.27
C ALA A 35 -0.41 5.98 12.09
N ILE A 36 -1.61 6.51 11.90
CA ILE A 36 -2.12 7.63 12.71
C ILE A 36 -2.21 7.23 14.19
N CYS A 37 -2.70 6.03 14.50
CA CYS A 37 -2.78 5.52 15.87
C CYS A 37 -1.40 5.45 16.54
N ARG A 38 -0.41 4.87 15.86
CA ARG A 38 0.90 4.53 16.44
C ARG A 38 1.95 5.63 16.35
N LEU A 39 1.97 6.33 15.22
CA LEU A 39 3.01 7.29 14.83
C LEU A 39 2.52 8.74 14.95
N HIS A 40 1.20 8.94 15.08
CA HIS A 40 0.56 10.27 15.14
C HIS A 40 0.71 11.10 13.85
N TYR A 41 0.93 10.45 12.70
CA TYR A 41 0.92 11.07 11.38
C TYR A 41 0.57 10.07 10.28
N ASN A 42 0.19 10.61 9.12
CA ASN A 42 -0.27 9.86 7.95
C ASN A 42 0.81 8.93 7.36
N ALA A 43 0.44 7.71 6.95
CA ALA A 43 1.34 6.74 6.32
C ALA A 43 1.83 7.20 4.93
N LEU A 44 1.12 8.14 4.29
CA LEU A 44 1.49 8.74 2.99
C LEU A 44 2.93 9.30 2.91
N VAL A 45 3.57 9.57 4.05
CA VAL A 45 4.99 9.98 4.10
C VAL A 45 5.93 8.87 3.63
N TYR A 46 5.52 7.61 3.76
CA TYR A 46 6.27 6.43 3.31
C TYR A 46 5.96 6.04 1.87
N ASN A 47 4.85 6.51 1.28
CA ASN A 47 4.54 6.19 -0.10
C ASN A 47 5.58 6.80 -1.08
N ASN A 48 6.07 6.00 -2.02
CA ASN A 48 7.14 6.33 -2.96
C ASN A 48 8.44 6.73 -2.25
N TYR A 49 8.79 5.98 -1.20
CA TYR A 49 10.04 6.09 -0.45
C TYR A 49 10.92 4.87 -0.77
N GLY A 50 12.18 5.11 -1.11
CA GLY A 50 13.13 4.05 -1.38
C GLY A 50 12.72 3.16 -2.55
N CYS A 51 13.14 1.90 -2.49
CA CYS A 51 12.93 0.89 -3.51
C CYS A 51 11.70 0.00 -3.26
N TRP A 52 11.15 -0.01 -2.05
CA TRP A 52 10.10 -0.92 -1.59
C TRP A 52 8.86 -0.21 -1.09
N CYS A 53 8.94 0.98 -0.48
CA CYS A 53 7.72 1.64 0.01
C CYS A 53 6.88 2.24 -1.14
N GLY A 54 5.95 1.45 -1.68
CA GLY A 54 5.03 1.84 -2.75
C GLY A 54 4.62 0.66 -3.60
N VAL A 55 4.02 0.91 -4.77
CA VAL A 55 3.63 -0.18 -5.68
C VAL A 55 4.88 -0.82 -6.30
N GLY A 56 5.03 -2.13 -6.12
CA GLY A 56 6.10 -2.91 -6.71
C GLY A 56 7.07 -3.42 -5.65
N GLY A 57 8.27 -2.84 -5.60
CA GLY A 57 9.33 -3.31 -4.72
C GLY A 57 10.36 -4.18 -5.44
N SER A 58 11.63 -3.75 -5.44
CA SER A 58 12.74 -4.61 -5.92
C SER A 58 14.10 -4.02 -5.57
N GLY A 59 15.10 -4.89 -5.43
CA GLY A 59 16.49 -4.49 -5.18
C GLY A 59 16.81 -4.34 -3.70
N GLU A 60 17.94 -3.73 -3.38
CA GLU A 60 18.39 -3.53 -2.01
C GLU A 60 17.63 -2.36 -1.37
N PRO A 61 17.06 -2.52 -0.16
CA PRO A 61 16.48 -1.39 0.57
C PRO A 61 17.50 -0.29 0.81
N VAL A 62 17.11 0.96 0.58
CA VAL A 62 18.02 2.11 0.71
C VAL A 62 18.39 2.43 2.16
N ASP A 63 17.51 2.06 3.11
CA ASP A 63 17.72 2.23 4.54
C ASP A 63 16.78 1.31 5.37
N GLY A 64 16.67 1.57 6.68
CA GLY A 64 15.82 0.81 7.58
C GLY A 64 14.31 1.02 7.37
N ILE A 65 13.87 2.20 6.95
CA ILE A 65 12.47 2.48 6.64
C ILE A 65 12.07 1.67 5.40
N ASP A 66 12.90 1.70 4.36
CA ASP A 66 12.67 0.95 3.12
C ASP A 66 12.69 -0.57 3.37
N ARG A 67 13.51 -1.03 4.33
CA ARG A 67 13.51 -2.45 4.76
C ARG A 67 12.21 -2.85 5.46
N CYS A 68 11.58 -1.96 6.22
CA CYS A 68 10.25 -2.22 6.78
C CYS A 68 9.24 -2.51 5.67
N CYS A 69 9.29 -1.73 4.58
CA CYS A 69 8.39 -1.90 3.43
C CYS A 69 8.69 -3.19 2.66
N MET A 70 9.95 -3.55 2.48
CA MET A 70 10.32 -4.86 1.90
C MET A 70 9.69 -6.02 2.68
N HIS A 71 9.79 -6.00 4.01
CA HIS A 71 9.18 -7.04 4.85
C HIS A 71 7.65 -7.00 4.85
N HIS A 72 7.05 -5.83 4.64
CA HIS A 72 5.60 -5.68 4.47
C HIS A 72 5.13 -6.36 3.18
N ASP A 73 5.79 -6.08 2.06
CA ASP A 73 5.53 -6.71 0.77
C ASP A 73 5.70 -8.24 0.86
N GLU A 74 6.80 -8.71 1.45
CA GLU A 74 7.05 -10.14 1.69
C GLU A 74 5.98 -10.79 2.58
N CYS A 75 5.42 -10.04 3.53
CA CYS A 75 4.37 -10.52 4.42
C CYS A 75 3.07 -10.75 3.65
N TYR A 76 2.70 -9.83 2.76
CA TYR A 76 1.55 -9.97 1.86
C TYR A 76 1.74 -11.15 0.90
N ASP A 77 2.90 -11.24 0.25
CA ASP A 77 3.25 -12.36 -0.63
C ASP A 77 3.17 -13.70 0.11
N MET A 78 3.65 -13.77 1.35
CA MET A 78 3.55 -14.97 2.17
C MET A 78 2.10 -15.35 2.47
N ALA A 79 1.21 -14.38 2.68
CA ALA A 79 -0.21 -14.63 2.93
C ALA A 79 -0.91 -15.26 1.71
N VAL A 80 -0.55 -14.83 0.49
CA VAL A 80 -0.96 -15.48 -0.77
C VAL A 80 -0.34 -16.87 -0.91
N ASN A 81 0.98 -16.98 -0.73
CA ASN A 81 1.72 -18.22 -0.96
C ASN A 81 1.27 -19.36 -0.03
N LYS A 82 0.88 -19.03 1.19
CA LYS A 82 0.28 -19.96 2.16
C LYS A 82 -1.19 -20.26 1.89
N LYS A 83 -1.79 -19.69 0.83
CA LYS A 83 -3.20 -19.81 0.47
C LYS A 83 -4.16 -19.32 1.56
N LEU A 84 -3.67 -18.49 2.48
CA LEU A 84 -4.55 -17.78 3.43
C LEU A 84 -5.39 -16.78 2.65
N CYS A 85 -4.75 -16.08 1.70
CA CYS A 85 -5.34 -15.08 0.85
C CYS A 85 -5.38 -15.53 -0.63
N ARG A 86 -6.31 -14.98 -1.43
CA ARG A 86 -6.56 -15.43 -2.80
C ARG A 86 -5.56 -14.85 -3.81
N ASN A 87 -5.30 -13.55 -3.75
CA ASN A 87 -4.29 -12.85 -4.55
C ASN A 87 -4.03 -11.44 -3.96
N VAL A 88 -2.89 -10.86 -4.34
CA VAL A 88 -2.42 -9.55 -3.86
C VAL A 88 -3.38 -8.39 -4.18
N PRO A 89 -3.98 -8.27 -5.38
CA PRO A 89 -4.92 -7.18 -5.66
C PRO A 89 -6.17 -7.19 -4.77
N PHE A 90 -6.67 -8.37 -4.39
CA PHE A 90 -7.78 -8.48 -3.43
C PHE A 90 -7.36 -8.14 -1.99
N GLU A 91 -6.06 -8.13 -1.67
CA GLU A 91 -5.56 -7.80 -0.34
C GLU A 91 -5.62 -6.31 -0.06
N TYR A 92 -5.42 -5.47 -1.08
CA TYR A 92 -5.51 -4.02 -0.95
C TYR A 92 -6.95 -3.48 -0.81
N ILE A 93 -7.96 -4.31 -1.12
CA ILE A 93 -9.39 -3.94 -1.03
C ILE A 93 -10.13 -4.62 0.13
N ARG A 94 -9.56 -5.69 0.70
CA ARG A 94 -10.22 -6.45 1.76
C ARG A 94 -10.03 -5.78 3.11
N ASP A 95 -11.15 -5.41 3.70
CA ASP A 95 -11.20 -4.89 5.05
C ASP A 95 -10.88 -5.95 6.11
N TYR A 96 -10.34 -5.53 7.24
CA TYR A 96 -10.07 -6.35 8.40
C TYR A 96 -10.30 -5.53 9.68
N SER A 97 -10.62 -6.20 10.78
CA SER A 97 -11.00 -5.55 12.03
C SER A 97 -9.81 -5.34 12.98
N TRP A 98 -9.60 -4.10 13.41
CA TRP A 98 -8.59 -3.72 14.40
C TRP A 98 -9.12 -2.59 15.30
N GLN A 99 -8.34 -2.16 16.28
CA GLN A 99 -8.64 -1.03 17.15
C GLN A 99 -7.36 -0.36 17.65
N CYS A 100 -7.42 0.94 17.96
CA CYS A 100 -6.32 1.65 18.61
C CYS A 100 -6.52 1.63 20.14
N VAL A 101 -5.59 1.01 20.88
CA VAL A 101 -5.62 0.95 22.36
C VAL A 101 -4.40 1.69 22.89
N ASN A 102 -4.58 2.85 23.51
CA ASN A 102 -3.49 3.65 24.09
C ASN A 102 -2.35 3.97 23.09
N GLY A 103 -2.68 4.23 21.82
CA GLY A 103 -1.70 4.49 20.77
C GLY A 103 -1.07 3.23 20.18
N GLU A 104 -1.56 2.04 20.53
CA GLU A 104 -1.11 0.76 19.96
C GLU A 104 -2.20 0.16 19.05
N PRO A 105 -1.91 -0.14 17.78
CA PRO A 105 -2.83 -0.88 16.92
C PRO A 105 -2.99 -2.33 17.40
N VAL A 106 -4.22 -2.80 17.60
CA VAL A 106 -4.51 -4.17 18.03
C VAL A 106 -5.49 -4.82 17.06
N CYS A 107 -5.07 -5.90 16.41
CA CYS A 107 -5.93 -6.73 15.56
C CYS A 107 -6.99 -7.42 16.42
N LYS A 108 -8.26 -7.37 15.98
CA LYS A 108 -9.36 -8.04 16.68
C LYS A 108 -9.33 -9.55 16.43
N GLU A 109 -9.95 -10.30 17.34
CA GLU A 109 -10.16 -11.75 17.17
C GLU A 109 -11.33 -12.03 16.21
N ASN A 110 -11.56 -13.32 15.91
CA ASN A 110 -12.68 -13.82 15.09
C ASN A 110 -12.69 -13.36 13.62
N MET A 111 -11.52 -13.00 13.08
CA MET A 111 -11.32 -12.75 11.66
C MET A 111 -10.96 -14.04 10.91
N ASN A 112 -11.20 -14.08 9.60
CA ASN A 112 -10.64 -15.17 8.79
C ASN A 112 -9.11 -15.08 8.73
N GLU A 113 -8.46 -16.20 8.38
CA GLU A 113 -6.99 -16.31 8.39
C GLU A 113 -6.30 -15.23 7.55
N CYS A 114 -6.90 -14.84 6.43
CA CYS A 114 -6.31 -13.78 5.63
C CYS A 114 -6.43 -12.40 6.29
N GLN A 115 -7.60 -12.04 6.79
CA GLN A 115 -7.80 -10.76 7.48
C GLN A 115 -6.85 -10.63 8.68
N ALA A 116 -6.68 -11.72 9.43
CA ALA A 116 -5.73 -11.77 10.54
C ALA A 116 -4.28 -11.61 10.06
N ALA A 117 -3.91 -12.23 8.93
CA ALA A 117 -2.58 -12.09 8.34
C ALA A 117 -2.30 -10.65 7.88
N LEU A 118 -3.22 -10.03 7.12
CA LEU A 118 -3.07 -8.66 6.62
C LEU A 118 -2.99 -7.65 7.76
N CYS A 119 -3.88 -7.74 8.75
CA CYS A 119 -3.83 -6.89 9.94
C CYS A 119 -2.49 -6.98 10.67
N LYS A 120 -1.94 -8.19 10.78
CA LYS A 120 -0.63 -8.41 11.41
C LYS A 120 0.50 -7.79 10.57
N CYS A 121 0.48 -7.94 9.24
CA CYS A 121 1.46 -7.31 8.36
C CYS A 121 1.44 -5.78 8.52
N ASP A 122 0.26 -5.16 8.50
CA ASP A 122 0.09 -3.71 8.59
C ASP A 122 0.51 -3.16 9.97
N LYS A 123 0.13 -3.85 11.05
CA LYS A 123 0.66 -3.53 12.38
C LYS A 123 2.19 -3.59 12.41
N THR A 124 2.78 -4.63 11.84
CA THR A 124 4.23 -4.87 11.88
C THR A 124 5.00 -3.78 11.16
N VAL A 125 4.54 -3.34 9.98
CA VAL A 125 5.22 -2.26 9.24
C VAL A 125 5.12 -0.92 9.98
N VAL A 126 3.97 -0.63 10.58
CA VAL A 126 3.76 0.58 11.38
C VAL A 126 4.65 0.60 12.63
N ASP A 127 4.77 -0.53 13.33
CA ASP A 127 5.70 -0.68 14.46
C ASP A 127 7.15 -0.51 14.01
N CYS A 128 7.50 -1.04 12.84
CA CYS A 128 8.83 -0.94 12.25
C CYS A 128 9.18 0.51 11.91
N TRP A 129 8.26 1.24 11.26
CA TRP A 129 8.41 2.67 10.99
C TRP A 129 8.62 3.50 12.26
N GLY A 130 7.96 3.14 13.36
CA GLY A 130 8.09 3.81 14.66
C GLY A 130 9.48 3.70 15.30
N GLN A 131 10.38 2.87 14.77
CA GLN A 131 11.77 2.76 15.20
C GLN A 131 12.68 3.84 14.58
N PHE A 132 12.18 4.58 13.59
CA PHE A 132 12.93 5.57 12.84
C PHE A 132 12.31 6.97 12.99
N PRO A 133 13.10 8.05 12.86
CA PRO A 133 12.54 9.40 12.75
C PRO A 133 11.60 9.50 11.56
N LYS A 134 10.52 10.29 11.69
CA LYS A 134 9.63 10.62 10.57
C LYS A 134 10.46 11.18 9.41
N PRO A 135 10.36 10.61 8.19
CA PRO A 135 11.14 11.07 7.06
C PRO A 135 10.71 12.48 6.65
N ALA A 136 11.66 13.42 6.63
CA ALA A 136 11.45 14.79 6.14
C ALA A 136 11.58 14.88 4.61
N ILE A 137 12.37 13.99 4.02
CA ILE A 137 12.64 13.89 2.59
C ILE A 137 12.48 12.41 2.20
N LYS A 138 11.85 12.15 1.06
CA LYS A 138 11.67 10.80 0.53
C LYS A 138 12.95 10.36 -0.17
N SER A 139 13.58 9.30 0.33
CA SER A 139 14.73 8.68 -0.33
C SER A 139 14.29 8.13 -1.69
N SER A 140 15.14 8.27 -2.72
CA SER A 140 14.88 7.71 -4.04
C SER A 140 15.51 6.33 -4.20
N CYS A 141 14.85 5.41 -4.90
CA CYS A 141 15.50 4.19 -5.37
C CYS A 141 16.42 4.50 -6.56
N GLU A 142 17.73 4.38 -6.37
CA GLU A 142 18.65 4.28 -7.49
C GLU A 142 18.49 2.91 -8.17
N LYS A 143 17.57 2.82 -9.13
CA LYS A 143 17.53 1.68 -10.04
C LYS A 143 18.90 1.64 -10.72
N ARG A 144 19.74 0.64 -10.43
CA ARG A 144 21.01 0.40 -11.12
C ARG A 144 20.77 0.61 -12.62
N ARG A 145 21.21 1.75 -13.16
CA ARG A 145 21.23 1.96 -14.61
C ARG A 145 22.15 0.86 -15.12
N LYS A 146 21.59 -0.16 -15.79
CA LYS A 146 22.41 -1.04 -16.62
C LYS A 146 23.13 -0.11 -17.59
N ASN A 147 24.40 0.14 -17.36
CA ASN A 147 25.23 1.01 -18.19
C ASN A 147 25.06 0.56 -19.65
N LYS A 148 24.33 1.33 -20.45
CA LYS A 148 24.50 1.30 -21.90
C LYS A 148 25.91 1.82 -22.12
N THR A 149 26.85 0.90 -22.31
CA THR A 149 28.23 1.21 -22.64
C THR A 149 28.23 2.10 -23.88
N PHE A 150 28.53 3.38 -23.69
CA PHE A 150 28.87 4.31 -24.75
C PHE A 150 30.23 3.84 -25.29
N LYS A 151 30.24 3.00 -26.33
CA LYS A 151 31.49 2.64 -27.00
C LYS A 151 31.81 3.80 -27.93
N GLY A 152 32.81 4.57 -27.50
CA GLY A 152 33.22 5.82 -28.08
C GLY A 152 33.65 5.73 -29.55
N ILE A 153 33.49 6.90 -30.17
CA ILE A 153 34.15 7.41 -31.37
C ILE A 153 35.58 6.85 -31.49
N LYS A 154 35.87 6.11 -32.57
CA LYS A 154 37.25 5.94 -33.01
C LYS A 154 37.63 7.16 -33.84
N SER A 155 38.47 8.00 -33.26
CA SER A 155 39.22 9.03 -33.96
C SER A 155 40.14 8.39 -35.01
N VAL A 156 40.18 9.05 -36.17
CA VAL A 156 41.12 8.84 -37.27
C VAL A 156 42.56 9.02 -36.78
N SER A 157 43.47 8.12 -37.21
CA SER A 157 44.91 8.42 -37.30
C SER A 157 45.56 7.62 -38.42
N THR A 158 45.91 8.36 -39.47
CA THR A 158 47.00 8.23 -40.45
C THR A 158 48.03 7.12 -40.21
N LEU A 159 48.18 6.23 -41.21
CA LEU A 159 49.37 6.00 -42.05
C LEU A 159 48.96 5.14 -43.25
#